data_AF-A0A6B3ENP9-F1
#
_entry.id   AF-A0A6B3ENP9-F1
#
_cell.length_a   1.000
_cell.length_b   1.000
_cell.length_c   1.000
_cell.angle_alpha   90.00
_cell.angle_beta   90.00
_cell.angle_gamma   90.00
#
_symmetry.space_group_name_H-M   'P 1'
#
loop_
_entity.id
_entity.type
_entity.pdbx_description
1 polymer ?
#
loop_
_entity_poly.entity_id
_entity_poly.type
_entity_poly.pdbx_seq_one_letter_code
_entity_poly.pdbx_strand_id
1 'polypeptide(L)'
;PPPADVYQLLENPEITEVGQEAPHADLTPYADAAAARRGSGKSPWTKSLDGDWKIHMSDRPEDVPKNFYTEGYDTNGSGWRDVSVPHTWQTDGLDHPVFRNIPTEMYPDDPPKVPHDV
;
A
#
# COMPACT_ATOMS: atom_id res chain seq x y z
N PRO A 1 -5.11 -11.15 -14.90
CA PRO A 1 -5.91 -10.00 -14.40
C PRO A 1 -6.10 -10.19 -12.90
N PRO A 2 -6.12 -9.13 -12.08
CA PRO A 2 -6.52 -9.28 -10.69
C PRO A 2 -7.91 -9.90 -10.62
N PRO A 3 -8.19 -10.77 -9.63
CA PRO A 3 -9.51 -11.38 -9.48
C PRO A 3 -10.59 -10.31 -9.34
N ALA A 4 -11.79 -10.60 -9.88
CA ALA A 4 -12.92 -9.68 -9.81
C ALA A 4 -13.40 -9.45 -8.36
N ASP A 5 -13.06 -10.38 -7.47
CA ASP A 5 -13.35 -10.36 -6.05
C ASP A 5 -12.02 -10.32 -5.27
N VAL A 6 -11.81 -9.24 -4.52
CA VAL A 6 -10.58 -9.01 -3.74
C VAL A 6 -10.41 -10.01 -2.60
N TYR A 7 -11.51 -10.56 -2.09
CA TYR A 7 -11.46 -11.51 -0.97
C TYR A 7 -10.85 -12.86 -1.37
N GLN A 8 -10.81 -13.19 -2.67
CA GLN A 8 -10.04 -14.34 -3.16
C GLN A 8 -8.53 -14.19 -2.90
N LEU A 9 -8.03 -12.96 -2.79
CA LEU A 9 -6.66 -12.68 -2.39
C LEU A 9 -6.55 -12.55 -0.87
N LEU A 10 -7.44 -11.78 -0.23
CA LEU A 10 -7.34 -11.47 1.20
C LEU A 10 -7.60 -12.67 2.12
N GLU A 11 -8.42 -13.64 1.68
CA GLU A 11 -8.81 -14.81 2.48
C GLU A 11 -8.13 -16.11 2.01
N ASN A 12 -7.11 -16.02 1.13
CA ASN A 12 -6.34 -17.18 0.70
C ASN A 12 -4.87 -17.09 1.15
N PRO A 13 -4.49 -17.79 2.24
CA PRO A 13 -3.13 -17.72 2.77
C PRO A 13 -2.08 -18.37 1.86
N GLU A 14 -2.48 -19.12 0.83
CA GLU A 14 -1.55 -19.68 -0.17
C GLU A 14 -1.15 -18.64 -1.23
N ILE A 15 -1.88 -17.52 -1.34
CA ILE A 15 -1.56 -16.44 -2.26
C ILE A 15 -0.80 -15.35 -1.50
N THR A 16 0.52 -15.43 -1.54
CA THR A 16 1.40 -14.45 -0.87
C THR A 16 1.86 -13.31 -1.77
N GLU A 17 1.76 -13.46 -3.09
CA GLU A 17 2.18 -12.47 -4.08
C GLU A 17 1.44 -12.64 -5.42
N VAL A 18 1.30 -11.55 -6.17
CA VAL A 18 0.80 -11.56 -7.55
C VAL A 18 1.61 -10.56 -8.37
N GLY A 19 2.31 -11.03 -9.40
CA GLY A 19 3.07 -10.16 -10.32
C GLY A 19 4.31 -9.51 -9.70
N GLN A 20 4.81 -10.04 -8.58
CA GLN A 20 6.05 -9.61 -7.94
C GLN A 20 7.27 -10.26 -8.62
N GLU A 21 8.38 -9.53 -8.68
CA GLU A 21 9.68 -10.08 -9.10
C GLU A 21 10.29 -10.95 -8.01
N ALA A 22 11.13 -11.92 -8.40
CA ALA A 22 11.79 -12.81 -7.45
C ALA A 22 12.73 -12.02 -6.50
N PRO A 23 12.78 -12.36 -5.19
CA PRO A 23 13.68 -11.70 -4.26
C PRO A 23 15.14 -11.78 -4.71
N HIS A 24 15.84 -10.64 -4.64
CA HIS A 24 17.26 -10.52 -4.99
C HIS A 24 17.96 -9.50 -4.09
N ALA A 25 19.30 -9.51 -4.09
CA ALA A 25 20.09 -8.48 -3.40
C ALA A 25 19.88 -7.09 -4.05
N ASP A 26 20.05 -6.00 -3.31
CA ASP A 26 19.84 -4.65 -3.84
C ASP A 26 20.70 -4.37 -5.09
N LEU A 27 20.04 -4.03 -6.19
CA LEU A 27 20.68 -3.73 -7.49
C LEU A 27 20.59 -2.23 -7.80
N THR A 28 21.17 -1.39 -6.94
CA THR A 28 21.20 0.05 -7.22
C THR A 28 22.07 0.31 -8.46
N PRO A 29 21.53 0.86 -9.56
CA PRO A 29 22.34 1.16 -10.73
C PRO A 29 23.25 2.36 -10.44
N TYR A 30 24.50 2.35 -10.87
CA TYR A 30 25.42 3.48 -10.72
C TYR A 30 26.13 3.78 -12.04
N ALA A 31 26.37 5.06 -12.33
CA ALA A 31 26.94 5.48 -13.61
C ALA A 31 28.33 4.87 -13.90
N ASP A 32 29.10 4.61 -12.84
CA ASP A 32 30.42 4.00 -12.92
C ASP A 32 30.79 3.26 -11.61
N ALA A 33 31.86 2.47 -11.67
CA ALA A 33 32.34 1.68 -10.54
C ALA A 33 32.85 2.55 -9.36
N ALA A 34 33.30 3.78 -9.61
CA ALA A 34 33.73 4.67 -8.53
C ALA A 34 32.52 5.23 -7.76
N ALA A 35 31.43 5.56 -8.45
CA ALA A 35 30.16 5.92 -7.83
C ALA A 35 29.57 4.76 -7.02
N ALA A 36 29.60 3.54 -7.56
CA ALA A 36 29.17 2.34 -6.84
C ALA A 36 29.97 2.13 -5.55
N ARG A 37 31.30 2.24 -5.60
CA ARG A 37 32.16 2.12 -4.41
C ARG A 37 31.91 3.17 -3.34
N ARG A 38 31.48 4.38 -3.71
CA ARG A 38 31.12 5.42 -2.75
C ARG A 38 29.79 5.14 -2.04
N GLY A 39 28.91 4.33 -2.62
CA GLY A 39 27.65 3.91 -1.99
C GLY A 39 26.72 5.06 -1.61
N SER A 40 26.75 6.18 -2.34
CA SER A 40 26.06 7.41 -1.93
C SER A 40 24.53 7.35 -1.99
N GLY A 41 23.96 6.23 -2.46
CA GLY A 41 22.53 6.09 -2.77
C GLY A 41 22.03 6.98 -3.93
N LYS A 42 22.91 7.79 -4.52
CA LYS A 42 22.58 8.72 -5.60
C LYS A 42 22.93 8.09 -6.94
N SER A 43 21.89 7.78 -7.71
CA SER A 43 21.99 7.28 -9.08
C SER A 43 21.22 8.19 -10.02
N PRO A 44 21.74 8.47 -11.24
CA PRO A 44 20.96 9.17 -12.26
C PRO A 44 19.74 8.37 -12.75
N TRP A 45 19.66 7.08 -12.44
CA TRP A 45 18.55 6.20 -12.81
C TRP A 45 17.62 5.87 -11.65
N THR A 46 17.78 6.53 -10.51
CA THR A 46 16.89 6.40 -9.36
C THR A 46 16.14 7.70 -9.15
N LYS A 47 14.83 7.58 -8.90
CA LYS A 47 13.95 8.70 -8.58
C LYS A 47 13.12 8.32 -7.36
N SER A 48 13.16 9.13 -6.30
CA SER A 48 12.23 8.98 -5.19
C SER A 48 10.83 9.43 -5.62
N LEU A 49 9.82 8.74 -5.12
CA LEU A 49 8.40 9.11 -5.21
C LEU A 49 7.83 9.54 -3.86
N ASP A 50 8.68 9.71 -2.85
CA ASP A 50 8.31 10.34 -1.58
C ASP A 50 7.88 11.79 -1.83
N GLY A 51 6.95 12.27 -1.00
CA GLY A 51 6.36 13.59 -1.17
C GLY A 51 4.85 13.56 -1.00
N ASP A 52 4.16 14.48 -1.67
CA ASP A 52 2.72 14.67 -1.49
C ASP A 52 1.91 13.72 -2.37
N TRP A 53 0.95 13.04 -1.74
CA TRP A 53 0.04 12.09 -2.39
C TRP A 53 -1.41 12.41 -2.02
N LYS A 54 -2.33 12.02 -2.90
CA LYS A 54 -3.77 12.03 -2.63
C LYS A 54 -4.19 10.67 -2.09
N ILE A 55 -4.89 10.66 -0.95
CA ILE A 55 -5.44 9.45 -0.33
C ILE A 55 -6.94 9.58 -0.11
N HIS A 56 -7.67 8.48 -0.34
CA HIS A 56 -9.07 8.31 0.00
C HIS A 56 -9.20 7.04 0.84
N MET A 57 -9.90 7.11 1.96
CA MET A 57 -10.16 5.94 2.83
C MET A 57 -11.61 5.52 2.67
N SER A 58 -11.84 4.23 2.43
CA SER A 58 -13.16 3.60 2.39
C SER A 58 -13.18 2.46 3.40
N ASP A 59 -14.28 2.27 4.11
CA ASP A 59 -14.40 1.25 5.15
C ASP A 59 -14.30 -0.17 4.57
N ARG A 60 -14.81 -0.37 3.35
CA ARG A 60 -14.82 -1.65 2.66
C ARG A 60 -14.31 -1.55 1.22
N PRO A 61 -13.72 -2.62 0.65
CA PRO A 61 -13.22 -2.61 -0.72
C PRO A 61 -14.27 -2.24 -1.77
N GLU A 62 -15.53 -2.65 -1.58
CA GLU A 62 -16.64 -2.33 -2.48
C GLU A 62 -17.04 -0.85 -2.45
N ASP A 63 -16.67 -0.12 -1.39
CA ASP A 63 -16.96 1.30 -1.20
C ASP A 63 -15.86 2.20 -1.79
N VAL A 64 -14.81 1.62 -2.36
CA VAL A 64 -13.76 2.37 -3.07
C VAL A 64 -14.36 3.03 -4.32
N PRO A 65 -14.09 4.33 -4.57
CA PRO A 65 -14.64 5.02 -5.73
C PRO A 65 -14.35 4.30 -7.04
N LYS A 66 -15.40 3.97 -7.80
CA LYS A 66 -15.25 3.21 -9.05
C LYS A 66 -14.35 3.96 -10.03
N ASN A 67 -13.49 3.22 -10.72
CA ASN A 67 -12.59 3.73 -11.75
C ASN A 67 -11.59 4.80 -11.25
N PHE A 68 -11.30 4.88 -9.95
CA PHE A 68 -10.30 5.83 -9.42
C PHE A 68 -8.90 5.68 -10.06
N TYR A 69 -8.60 4.51 -10.62
CA TYR A 69 -7.35 4.18 -11.29
C TYR A 69 -7.25 4.69 -12.73
N THR A 70 -8.32 5.25 -13.31
CA THR A 70 -8.29 5.75 -14.69
C THR A 70 -7.55 7.09 -14.77
N GLU A 71 -6.83 7.29 -15.87
CA GLU A 71 -6.18 8.57 -16.14
C GLU A 71 -7.20 9.72 -16.15
N GLY A 72 -6.86 10.83 -15.49
CA GLY A 72 -7.72 12.00 -15.41
C GLY A 72 -8.88 11.91 -14.39
N TYR A 73 -8.94 10.87 -13.55
CA TYR A 73 -9.89 10.83 -12.43
C TYR A 73 -9.70 12.04 -11.50
N ASP A 74 -10.79 12.71 -11.13
CA ASP A 74 -10.73 13.89 -10.29
C ASP A 74 -10.59 13.52 -8.80
N THR A 75 -9.43 13.81 -8.23
CA THR A 75 -9.11 13.60 -6.81
C THR A 75 -9.21 14.89 -5.99
N ASN A 76 -9.84 15.95 -6.51
CA ASN A 76 -10.07 17.19 -5.76
C ASN A 76 -11.47 17.25 -5.12
N GLY A 77 -12.32 16.25 -5.40
CA GLY A 77 -13.64 16.11 -4.79
C GLY A 77 -13.62 15.78 -3.30
N SER A 78 -14.78 15.88 -2.66
CA SER A 78 -14.96 15.52 -1.25
C SER A 78 -14.59 14.05 -1.00
N GLY A 79 -13.60 13.80 -0.15
CA GLY A 79 -13.16 12.46 0.25
C GLY A 79 -11.67 12.20 0.05
N TRP A 80 -11.02 12.92 -0.87
CA TRP A 80 -9.57 12.84 -1.08
C TRP A 80 -8.85 13.87 -0.21
N ARG A 81 -7.74 13.45 0.41
CA ARG A 81 -6.88 14.28 1.27
C ARG A 81 -5.44 14.27 0.77
N ASP A 82 -4.73 15.36 1.03
CA ASP A 82 -3.28 15.41 0.83
C ASP A 82 -2.56 14.82 2.05
N VAL A 83 -1.59 13.93 1.79
CA VAL A 83 -0.71 13.32 2.79
C VAL A 83 0.73 13.29 2.30
N SER A 84 1.68 13.30 3.24
CA SER A 84 3.10 13.18 2.91
C SER A 84 3.54 11.72 3.07
N VAL A 85 4.14 11.12 2.04
CA VAL A 85 4.64 9.73 2.07
C VAL A 85 6.16 9.75 2.25
N PRO A 86 6.74 8.90 3.14
CA PRO A 86 6.08 7.84 3.92
C PRO A 86 5.38 8.34 5.20
N HIS A 87 4.21 7.78 5.50
CA HIS A 87 3.48 8.01 6.75
C HIS A 87 2.67 6.77 7.17
N THR A 88 2.11 6.81 8.38
CA THR A 88 1.10 5.86 8.87
C THR A 88 -0.24 6.58 8.88
N TRP A 89 -1.26 6.10 8.17
CA TRP A 89 -2.51 6.87 7.99
C TRP A 89 -3.22 7.22 9.32
N GLN A 90 -3.09 6.40 10.37
CA GLN A 90 -3.66 6.71 11.69
C GLN A 90 -3.02 7.95 12.33
N THR A 91 -1.75 8.26 12.06
CA THR A 91 -1.10 9.48 12.60
C THR A 91 -1.64 10.74 11.97
N ASP A 92 -2.24 10.62 10.79
CA ASP A 92 -2.84 11.72 10.03
C ASP A 92 -4.35 11.86 10.32
N GLY A 93 -4.87 11.09 11.28
CA GLY A 93 -6.28 11.13 11.69
C GLY A 93 -7.24 10.62 10.61
N LEU A 94 -6.77 9.73 9.74
CA LEU A 94 -7.60 9.05 8.75
C LEU A 94 -8.37 7.87 9.33
N ASP A 95 -7.83 7.27 10.39
CA ASP A 95 -8.45 6.20 11.16
C ASP A 95 -7.89 6.20 12.60
N HIS A 96 -8.40 5.35 13.47
CA HIS A 96 -8.05 5.26 14.88
C HIS A 96 -6.91 4.25 15.14
N PRO A 97 -5.89 4.61 15.93
CA PRO A 97 -4.86 3.66 16.33
C PRO A 97 -5.44 2.63 17.30
N VAL A 98 -5.13 1.36 17.08
CA VAL A 98 -5.57 0.25 17.93
C VAL A 98 -4.37 -0.33 18.67
N PHE A 99 -4.45 -0.41 20.00
CA PHE A 99 -3.45 -1.07 20.85
C PHE A 99 -4.10 -2.22 21.62
N ARG A 100 -3.51 -3.42 21.59
CA ARG A 100 -4.03 -4.61 22.29
C ARG A 100 -2.90 -5.42 22.90
N ASN A 101 -3.20 -6.11 24.02
CA ASN A 101 -2.30 -7.08 24.66
C ASN A 101 -2.69 -8.52 24.26
N ILE A 102 -3.88 -9.06 24.64
CA ILE A 102 -4.64 -10.18 23.98
C ILE A 102 -6.12 -10.11 24.48
N PRO A 103 -7.20 -10.37 23.69
CA PRO A 103 -7.85 -11.69 23.71
C PRO A 103 -8.30 -12.29 22.36
N THR A 104 -8.38 -11.53 21.28
CA THR A 104 -8.66 -12.04 19.92
C THR A 104 -8.15 -10.96 18.94
N GLU A 105 -7.36 -11.35 17.94
CA GLU A 105 -6.68 -10.41 17.03
C GLU A 105 -7.67 -9.69 16.12
N MET A 106 -8.63 -10.46 15.56
CA MET A 106 -9.74 -9.99 14.74
C MET A 106 -11.01 -10.72 15.20
N TYR A 107 -12.18 -10.08 15.03
CA TYR A 107 -13.47 -10.73 15.33
C TYR A 107 -14.37 -10.69 14.10
N PRO A 108 -15.02 -11.81 13.72
CA PRO A 108 -14.91 -13.13 14.34
C PRO A 108 -13.52 -13.79 14.11
N ASP A 109 -13.11 -14.67 15.02
CA ASP A 109 -11.90 -15.49 14.88
C ASP A 109 -12.20 -16.71 13.98
N ASP A 110 -12.27 -16.47 12.67
CA ASP A 110 -12.63 -17.47 11.66
C ASP A 110 -11.60 -17.48 10.51
N PRO A 111 -10.31 -17.78 10.77
CA PRO A 111 -9.30 -17.79 9.73
C PRO A 111 -9.65 -18.82 8.63
N PRO A 112 -9.41 -18.49 7.35
CA PRO A 112 -8.67 -17.32 6.85
C PRO A 112 -9.54 -16.08 6.57
N LYS A 113 -10.80 -16.07 7.00
CA LYS A 113 -11.73 -14.98 6.67
C LYS A 113 -11.37 -13.70 7.41
N VAL A 114 -11.65 -12.58 6.75
CA VAL A 114 -11.50 -11.24 7.31
C VAL A 114 -12.88 -10.59 7.49
N PRO A 115 -13.05 -9.59 8.37
CA PRO A 115 -14.32 -8.86 8.46
C PRO A 115 -14.67 -8.13 7.16
N HIS A 116 -15.95 -8.18 6.77
CA HIS A 116 -16.49 -7.48 5.59
C HIS A 116 -17.42 -6.32 5.98
N ASP A 117 -17.62 -6.09 7.28
CA ASP A 117 -18.59 -5.16 7.86
C ASP A 117 -17.97 -4.14 8.82
N VAL A 118 -16.64 -3.98 8.78
CA VAL A 118 -15.94 -2.90 9.51
C VAL A 118 -16.36 -1.52 9.02
#